data_AF-A0A356IRV2-F1
#
_entry.id   AF-A0A356IRV2-F1
#
_cell.length_a   1.000
_cell.length_b   1.000
_cell.length_c   1.000
_cell.angle_alpha   90.00
_cell.angle_beta   90.00
_cell.angle_gamma   90.00
#
_symmetry.space_group_name_H-M   'P 1'
#
loop_
_entity.id
_entity.type
_entity.pdbx_description
1 polymer ?
#
loop_
_entity_poly.entity_id
_entity_poly.type
_entity_poly.pdbx_seq_one_letter_code
_entity_poly.pdbx_strand_id
1 'polypeptide(L)' 'TALKHTAGRRRDAAELLGWGRNTLTRKIKELGMNGNNSDDDDDSDE' A
#
# COMPACT_ATOMS: atom_id res chain seq x y z
N THR A 1 9.56 0.69 5.75
CA THR A 1 8.28 1.34 5.36
C THR A 1 7.15 0.38 5.67
N ALA A 2 5.96 0.88 6.01
CA ALA A 2 4.83 0.04 6.43
C ALA A 2 4.56 -1.13 5.46
N LEU A 3 4.67 -0.90 4.15
CA LEU A 3 4.59 -1.94 3.11
C LEU A 3 5.60 -3.10 3.28
N LYS A 4 6.84 -2.81 3.69
CA LYS A 4 7.83 -3.87 4.00
C LYS A 4 7.46 -4.63 5.27
N HIS A 5 6.80 -3.97 6.20
CA HIS A 5 6.39 -4.58 7.47
C HIS A 5 5.16 -5.48 7.30
N THR A 6 4.38 -5.25 6.24
CA THR A 6 3.16 -6.01 5.90
C THR A 6 3.34 -6.90 4.68
N ALA A 7 4.58 -7.17 4.28
CA ALA A 7 4.93 -8.02 3.15
C ALA A 7 4.22 -7.66 1.83
N GLY A 8 4.01 -6.37 1.57
CA GLY A 8 3.32 -5.87 0.37
C GLY A 8 1.80 -5.74 0.52
N ARG A 9 1.19 -6.17 1.64
CA ARG A 9 -0.24 -5.98 1.87
C ARG A 9 -0.55 -4.51 2.12
N ARG A 10 -1.21 -3.90 1.13
CA ARG A 10 -1.61 -2.49 1.15
C ARG A 10 -2.60 -2.17 2.27
N ARG A 11 -3.53 -3.09 2.59
CA ARG A 11 -4.54 -2.90 3.65
C ARG A 11 -3.88 -2.80 5.03
N ASP A 12 -3.10 -3.81 5.41
CA ASP A 12 -2.38 -3.83 6.69
C ASP A 12 -1.40 -2.65 6.80
N ALA A 13 -0.74 -2.27 5.70
CA ALA A 13 0.16 -1.12 5.71
C ALA A 13 -0.59 0.19 5.95
N ALA A 14 -1.81 0.29 5.43
CA ALA A 14 -2.67 1.46 5.59
C ALA A 14 -3.19 1.53 7.03
N GLU A 15 -3.66 0.42 7.59
CA GLU A 15 -4.08 0.31 8.99
C GLU A 15 -2.93 0.66 9.96
N LEU A 16 -1.72 0.16 9.70
CA LEU A 16 -0.52 0.43 10.51
C LEU A 16 -0.10 1.91 10.46
N LEU A 17 -0.44 2.62 9.38
CA LEU A 17 -0.21 4.06 9.23
C LEU A 17 -1.43 4.91 9.66
N GLY A 18 -2.55 4.29 10.01
CA GLY A 18 -3.82 4.97 10.28
C GLY A 18 -4.40 5.67 9.04
N TRP A 19 -4.01 5.24 7.84
CA TRP A 19 -4.50 5.76 6.57
C TRP A 19 -5.48 4.76 5.95
N GLY A 20 -6.53 5.25 5.27
CA GLY A 20 -7.34 4.36 4.45
C GLY A 20 -6.53 3.83 3.25
N ARG A 21 -6.92 2.66 2.69
CA ARG A 21 -6.29 2.07 1.48
C ARG A 21 -6.12 3.09 0.35
N ASN A 22 -7.15 3.90 0.08
CA ASN A 22 -7.13 4.91 -0.98
C ASN A 22 -6.15 6.05 -0.64
N THR A 23 -6.10 6.48 0.61
CA THR A 23 -5.16 7.50 1.09
C THR A 23 -3.73 7.01 0.97
N LEU A 24 -3.46 5.76 1.33
CA LEU A 24 -2.14 5.15 1.18
C LEU A 24 -1.73 5.09 -0.30
N THR A 25 -2.59 4.59 -1.19
CA THR A 25 -2.30 4.53 -2.63
C THR A 25 -2.01 5.92 -3.22
N ARG A 26 -2.75 6.94 -2.80
CA ARG A 26 -2.49 8.33 -3.22
C ARG A 26 -1.17 8.84 -2.68
N LYS A 27 -0.86 8.61 -1.40
CA LYS A 27 0.41 9.00 -0.77
C LYS A 27 1.61 8.32 -1.44
N ILE A 28 1.50 7.05 -1.80
CA ILE A 28 2.56 6.33 -2.53
C ILE A 28 2.82 6.98 -3.90
N LYS A 29 1.76 7.33 -4.64
CA LYS A 29 1.86 8.02 -5.93
C LYS A 29 2.39 9.45 -5.80
N GLU A 30 1.91 10.21 -4.81
CA GLU A 30 2.33 11.59 -4.53
C GLU A 30 3.79 11.68 -4.08
N LEU A 31 4.24 10.75 -3.24
CA LEU A 31 5.60 10.73 -2.70
C LEU A 31 6.62 10.14 -3.69
N GLY A 32 6.20 9.76 -4.90
CA GLY A 32 7.08 9.17 -5.90
C GLY A 32 7.75 7.88 -5.40
N MET A 33 7.13 7.17 -4.45
CA MET A 33 7.62 5.90 -3.89
C MET A 33 7.45 4.74 -4.87
N ASN A 34 7.41 5.05 -6.16
CA ASN A 34 7.25 4.17 -7.31
C ASN A 34 8.54 3.40 -7.67
N GLY A 35 9.46 3.26 -6.70
CA GLY A 35 10.66 2.43 -6.83
C GLY A 35 10.36 1.00 -6.43
N ASN A 36 10.06 0.15 -7.42
CA ASN A 36 10.10 -1.32 -7.37
C ASN A 36 8.96 -2.08 -6.69
N ASN A 37 7.71 -1.60 -6.70
CA ASN A 37 6.59 -2.49 -6.38
C ASN A 37 5.44 -2.26 -7.38
N SER A 38 5.70 -2.62 -8.64
CA SER A 38 4.62 -2.99 -9.55
C SER A 38 3.87 -4.16 -8.93
N ASP A 39 2.54 -4.13 -9.03
CA ASP A 39 1.66 -5.26 -8.69
C ASP A 39 1.62 -5.56 -7.17
N ASP A 40 0.51 -5.83 -6.50
CA ASP A 40 -0.60 -6.68 -6.89
C ASP A 40 -1.95 -5.96 -6.74
N ASP A 41 -2.60 -5.72 -7.87
CA ASP A 41 -4.05 -5.68 -7.96
C ASP A 41 -4.60 -7.11 -7.91
N ASP A 42 -4.38 -7.80 -6.77
CA ASP A 42 -5.14 -8.98 -6.40
C ASP A 42 -6.11 -8.58 -5.27
N ASP A 43 -7.14 -7.80 -5.67
CA ASP A 43 -8.41 -7.74 -4.94
C ASP A 43 -9.17 -9.01 -5.34
N SER A 44 -8.71 -10.16 -4.85
CA SER A 44 -9.57 -11.34 -4.74
C SER A 44 -10.51 -11.07 -3.57
N ASP A 45 -11.58 -10.32 -3.85
CA ASP A 45 -12.75 -10.19 -2.98
C ASP A 45 -13.35 -11.60 -2.80
N GLU A 46 -13.12 -12.19 -1.62
CA GLU A 46 -13.90 -13.31 -1.08
C GLU A 46 -14.33 -13.01 0.36
#